data_AF-A0ABD1AKM3-F1
#
_entry.id   AF-A0ABD1AKM3-F1
#
_cell.length_a   1.000
_cell.length_b   1.000
_cell.length_c   1.000
_cell.angle_alpha   90.00
_cell.angle_beta   90.00
_cell.angle_gamma   90.00
#
_symmetry.space_group_name_H-M   'P 1'
#
loop_
_entity.id
_entity.type
_entity.pdbx_description
1 polymer ?
#
loop_
_entity_poly.entity_id
_entity_poly.type
_entity_poly.pdbx_seq_one_letter_code
_entity_poly.pdbx_strand_id
1 'polypeptide(L)'
;MMRPFFPVVSLFLLLSAICSATVQNAADCAAVGTLISSCTEFVNYGFPDPIPGSPCCDAMTVIGTYSDSLEKRRWLCDCFMDLINLYNSNATAISTLSGFCGVVLGFTIDPNTDCNFIQ
;
A
#
# COMPACT_ATOMS: atom_id res chain seq x y z
N MET A 1 35.99 -53.71 8.69
CA MET A 1 35.14 -53.49 9.88
C MET A 1 35.10 -52.00 10.17
N MET A 2 33.94 -51.50 10.65
CA MET A 2 33.63 -50.13 11.13
C MET A 2 33.46 -49.08 10.01
N ARG A 3 32.24 -48.76 9.56
CA ARG A 3 31.11 -47.98 10.14
C ARG A 3 31.26 -46.44 9.99
N PRO A 4 30.13 -45.74 9.78
CA PRO A 4 29.98 -44.57 8.93
C PRO A 4 30.09 -43.25 9.70
N PHE A 5 30.52 -42.18 9.04
CA PHE A 5 30.49 -40.81 9.59
C PHE A 5 29.97 -39.83 8.52
N PHE A 6 28.65 -39.82 8.36
CA PHE A 6 27.95 -38.62 7.88
C PHE A 6 27.39 -37.90 9.10
N PRO A 7 27.84 -36.66 9.34
CA PRO A 7 26.87 -35.62 9.67
C PRO A 7 27.17 -34.28 8.98
N VAL A 8 27.97 -34.25 7.90
CA VAL A 8 28.30 -32.97 7.21
C VAL A 8 27.10 -32.43 6.40
N VAL A 9 26.11 -33.28 6.08
CA VAL A 9 24.96 -32.91 5.24
C VAL A 9 23.87 -32.16 6.03
N SER A 10 23.86 -32.21 7.37
CA SER A 10 22.81 -31.57 8.17
C SER A 10 23.03 -30.09 8.49
N LEU A 11 24.24 -29.54 8.31
CA LEU A 11 24.51 -28.14 8.66
C LEU A 11 24.27 -27.16 7.51
N PHE A 12 24.16 -27.64 6.28
CA PHE A 12 23.92 -26.79 5.10
C PHE A 12 22.43 -26.52 4.83
N LEU A 13 21.51 -27.14 5.60
CA LEU A 13 20.06 -26.98 5.41
C LEU A 13 19.44 -25.81 6.20
N LEU A 14 20.24 -25.04 6.95
CA LEU A 14 19.77 -23.95 7.81
C LEU A 14 20.04 -22.54 7.28
N LEU A 15 20.55 -22.40 6.04
CA LEU A 15 20.75 -21.08 5.39
C LEU A 15 19.84 -20.81 4.19
N SER A 16 18.80 -21.61 3.95
CA SER A 16 17.72 -21.24 3.04
C SER A 16 16.70 -20.32 3.72
N ALA A 17 17.16 -19.25 4.37
CA ALA A 17 16.34 -18.13 4.81
C ALA A 17 16.25 -17.10 3.67
N ILE A 18 15.80 -17.54 2.49
CA ILE A 18 15.47 -16.65 1.38
C ILE A 18 14.12 -17.11 0.84
N CYS A 19 13.05 -16.52 1.37
CA CYS A 19 11.74 -16.51 0.73
C CYS A 19 11.05 -15.18 1.06
N SER A 20 11.38 -14.19 0.24
CA SER A 20 10.45 -13.25 -0.40
C SER A 20 9.55 -12.39 0.50
N ALA A 21 10.10 -11.30 1.02
CA ALA A 21 9.39 -10.03 1.07
C ALA A 21 10.15 -9.15 0.06
N THR A 22 9.61 -8.64 -1.05
CA THR A 22 8.35 -7.93 -1.23
C THR A 22 8.06 -7.81 -2.74
N VAL A 23 7.62 -8.87 -3.40
CA VAL A 23 7.05 -8.75 -4.77
C VAL A 23 5.71 -9.44 -4.82
N GLN A 24 4.82 -8.92 -4.01
CA GLN A 24 3.37 -8.99 -4.18
C GLN A 24 3.02 -7.49 -4.16
N ASN A 25 2.40 -6.86 -5.15
CA ASN A 25 0.99 -7.08 -5.39
C ASN A 25 0.39 -6.08 -6.42
N ALA A 26 0.99 -5.84 -7.59
CA ALA A 26 0.37 -4.96 -8.60
C ALA A 26 -1.08 -5.36 -8.97
N ALA A 27 -1.45 -6.63 -8.79
CA ALA A 27 -2.82 -7.13 -8.93
C ALA A 27 -3.75 -6.88 -7.72
N ASP A 28 -3.22 -6.51 -6.57
CA ASP A 28 -3.97 -6.38 -5.30
C ASP A 28 -4.39 -4.93 -5.05
N CYS A 29 -3.55 -3.97 -5.45
CA CYS A 29 -3.93 -2.56 -5.44
C CYS A 29 -5.03 -2.22 -6.46
N ALA A 30 -5.44 -3.17 -7.31
CA ALA A 30 -6.54 -3.00 -8.25
C ALA A 30 -7.85 -2.59 -7.56
N ALA A 31 -8.11 -3.09 -6.35
CA ALA A 31 -9.27 -2.66 -5.56
C ALA A 31 -9.17 -1.18 -5.16
N VAL A 32 -7.98 -0.74 -4.73
CA VAL A 32 -7.70 0.67 -4.39
C VAL A 32 -7.83 1.54 -5.64
N GLY A 33 -7.26 1.13 -6.77
CA GLY A 33 -7.39 1.83 -8.04
C GLY A 33 -8.85 1.94 -8.52
N THR A 34 -9.65 0.89 -8.34
CA THR A 34 -11.09 0.92 -8.65
C THR A 34 -11.84 1.91 -7.77
N LEU A 35 -11.52 1.97 -6.49
CA LEU A 35 -12.12 2.93 -5.55
C LEU A 35 -11.72 4.38 -5.90
N ILE A 36 -10.45 4.59 -6.25
CA ILE A 36 -9.91 5.89 -6.69
C ILE A 36 -10.46 6.32 -8.05
N SER A 37 -10.98 5.42 -8.88
CA SER A 37 -11.67 5.80 -10.12
C SER A 37 -12.87 6.73 -9.86
N SER A 38 -13.49 6.64 -8.69
CA SER A 38 -14.57 7.56 -8.25
C SER A 38 -14.05 8.97 -7.91
N CYS A 39 -12.73 9.13 -7.77
CA CYS A 39 -12.03 10.37 -7.47
C CYS A 39 -11.29 10.94 -8.70
N THR A 40 -11.53 10.38 -9.90
CA THR A 40 -10.72 10.64 -11.11
C THR A 40 -10.60 12.13 -11.44
N GLU A 41 -11.68 12.91 -11.35
CA GLU A 41 -11.64 14.35 -11.65
C GLU A 41 -10.65 15.09 -10.75
N PHE A 42 -10.77 14.90 -9.44
CA PHE A 42 -9.87 15.50 -8.47
C PHE A 42 -8.43 14.98 -8.60
N VAL A 43 -8.25 13.67 -8.83
CA VAL A 43 -6.91 13.08 -9.00
C VAL A 43 -6.22 13.56 -10.28
N ASN A 44 -6.96 13.84 -11.36
CA ASN A 44 -6.38 14.30 -12.62
C ASN A 44 -6.24 15.82 -12.74
N TYR A 45 -7.10 16.59 -12.06
CA TYR A 45 -7.15 18.04 -12.25
C TYR A 45 -6.95 18.83 -10.94
N GLY A 46 -6.99 18.16 -9.79
CA GLY A 46 -6.94 18.81 -8.47
C GLY A 46 -8.23 19.55 -8.09
N PHE A 47 -9.30 19.42 -8.89
CA PHE A 47 -10.61 20.02 -8.62
C PHE A 47 -11.73 19.23 -9.31
N PRO A 48 -13.00 19.36 -8.85
CA PRO A 48 -13.42 20.00 -7.61
C PRO A 48 -12.96 19.21 -6.38
N ASP A 49 -12.82 19.89 -5.24
CA ASP A 49 -12.45 19.24 -3.98
C ASP A 49 -13.51 18.19 -3.58
N PRO A 50 -13.08 16.97 -3.20
CA PRO A 50 -14.03 15.93 -2.83
C PRO A 50 -14.67 16.25 -1.48
N ILE A 51 -15.99 16.18 -1.45
CA ILE A 51 -16.79 16.47 -0.26
C ILE A 51 -17.22 15.18 0.46
N PRO A 52 -17.31 15.16 1.79
CA PRO A 52 -17.87 14.03 2.53
C PRO A 52 -19.28 13.65 2.03
N GLY A 53 -19.52 12.34 1.83
CA GLY A 53 -20.76 11.82 1.24
C GLY A 53 -20.81 11.83 -0.29
N SER A 54 -19.73 12.27 -0.96
CA SER A 54 -19.54 12.02 -2.39
C SER A 54 -19.11 10.57 -2.64
N PRO A 55 -19.33 10.01 -3.84
CA PRO A 55 -18.85 8.67 -4.19
C PRO A 55 -17.35 8.48 -3.98
N CYS A 56 -16.55 9.52 -4.23
CA CYS A 56 -15.11 9.52 -3.95
C CYS A 56 -14.81 9.34 -2.46
N CYS A 57 -15.46 10.11 -1.59
CA CYS A 57 -15.22 10.01 -0.16
C CYS A 57 -15.83 8.76 0.48
N ASP A 58 -16.91 8.23 -0.07
CA ASP A 58 -17.44 6.93 0.34
C ASP A 58 -16.43 5.82 0.01
N ALA A 59 -15.82 5.88 -1.18
CA ALA A 59 -14.76 4.96 -1.58
C ALA A 59 -13.52 5.09 -0.68
N MET A 60 -13.10 6.31 -0.33
CA MET A 60 -12.02 6.54 0.64
C MET A 60 -12.36 6.03 2.04
N THR A 61 -13.61 6.17 2.46
CA THR A 61 -14.08 5.64 3.76
C THR A 61 -13.95 4.12 3.78
N VAL A 62 -14.35 3.45 2.71
CA VAL A 62 -14.16 2.00 2.54
C VAL A 62 -12.68 1.65 2.67
N ILE A 63 -11.77 2.34 1.95
CA ILE A 63 -10.32 2.15 2.08
C ILE A 63 -9.86 2.29 3.53
N GLY A 64 -10.33 3.31 4.24
CA GLY A 64 -10.00 3.54 5.64
C GLY A 64 -10.33 2.36 6.56
N THR A 65 -11.41 1.63 6.28
CA THR A 65 -11.76 0.41 7.06
C THR A 65 -10.77 -0.74 6.92
N TYR A 66 -9.94 -0.75 5.86
CA TYR A 66 -8.88 -1.75 5.66
C TYR A 66 -7.57 -1.39 6.35
N SER A 67 -7.48 -0.24 7.04
CA SER A 67 -6.25 0.19 7.73
C SER A 67 -6.12 -0.35 9.17
N ASP A 68 -6.82 -1.45 9.48
CA ASP A 68 -6.99 -2.00 10.83
C ASP A 68 -5.75 -2.72 11.39
N SER A 69 -4.79 -3.11 10.54
CA SER A 69 -3.53 -3.74 10.97
C SER A 69 -2.31 -3.09 10.33
N LEU A 70 -1.14 -3.28 10.95
CA LEU A 70 0.14 -2.80 10.44
C LEU A 70 0.43 -3.30 9.01
N GLU A 71 0.22 -4.60 8.77
CA GLU A 71 0.44 -5.21 7.46
C GLU A 71 -0.44 -4.57 6.38
N LYS A 72 -1.71 -4.31 6.70
CA LYS A 72 -2.64 -3.68 5.76
C LYS A 72 -2.33 -2.20 5.54
N ARG A 73 -1.87 -1.46 6.56
CA ARG A 73 -1.43 -0.07 6.39
C ARG A 73 -0.22 0.05 5.48
N ARG A 74 0.76 -0.86 5.64
CA ARG A 74 1.93 -0.92 4.75
C ARG A 74 1.52 -1.22 3.32
N TRP A 75 0.68 -2.23 3.13
CA TRP A 75 0.12 -2.56 1.82
C TRP A 75 -0.67 -1.39 1.21
N LEU A 76 -1.55 -0.73 1.97
CA LEU A 76 -2.28 0.46 1.51
C LEU A 76 -1.32 1.58 1.12
N CYS A 77 -0.29 1.83 1.92
CA CYS A 77 0.74 2.81 1.62
C CYS A 77 1.42 2.51 0.29
N ASP A 78 1.85 1.27 0.06
CA ASP A 78 2.46 0.86 -1.22
C ASP A 78 1.50 1.13 -2.39
N CYS A 79 0.21 0.81 -2.24
CA CYS A 79 -0.80 1.11 -3.26
C CYS A 79 -0.98 2.61 -3.52
N PHE A 80 -0.95 3.45 -2.49
CA PHE A 80 -1.02 4.91 -2.67
C PHE A 80 0.25 5.46 -3.31
N MET A 81 1.42 4.90 -3.02
CA MET A 81 2.67 5.30 -3.67
C MET A 81 2.66 4.94 -5.16
N ASP A 82 2.14 3.75 -5.52
CA ASP A 82 1.94 3.37 -6.92
C ASP A 82 1.00 4.35 -7.65
N LEU A 83 -0.08 4.78 -7.00
CA LEU A 83 -0.99 5.78 -7.55
C LEU A 83 -0.32 7.15 -7.70
N ILE A 84 0.47 7.60 -6.72
CA ILE A 84 1.25 8.83 -6.82
C ILE A 84 2.20 8.77 -8.01
N ASN A 85 2.86 7.64 -8.24
CA ASN A 85 3.74 7.45 -9.39
C ASN A 85 2.96 7.49 -10.72
N LEU A 86 1.75 6.92 -10.75
CA LEU A 86 0.87 6.94 -11.92
C LEU A 86 0.38 8.37 -12.25
N TYR A 87 0.00 9.14 -11.22
CA TYR A 87 -0.53 10.49 -11.33
C TYR A 87 0.51 11.54 -10.88
N ASN A 88 1.77 11.38 -11.29
CA ASN A 88 2.90 12.16 -10.79
C ASN A 88 2.68 13.69 -10.83
N SER A 89 2.02 14.20 -11.88
CA SER A 89 1.70 15.63 -12.02
C SER A 89 0.72 16.16 -10.96
N ASN A 90 -0.06 15.29 -10.32
CA ASN A 90 -1.05 15.61 -9.31
C ASN A 90 -0.86 14.77 -8.03
N ALA A 91 0.38 14.40 -7.72
CA ALA A 91 0.72 13.69 -6.49
C ALA A 91 0.11 14.35 -5.24
N THR A 92 0.07 15.69 -5.21
CA THR A 92 -0.53 16.48 -4.13
C THR A 92 -2.05 16.30 -4.00
N ALA A 93 -2.77 16.04 -5.10
CA ALA A 93 -4.19 15.73 -5.03
C ALA A 93 -4.41 14.39 -4.31
N ILE A 94 -3.60 13.38 -4.64
CA ILE A 94 -3.67 12.07 -3.96
C ILE A 94 -3.31 12.19 -2.48
N SER A 95 -2.27 12.95 -2.14
CA SER A 95 -1.85 13.13 -0.73
C SER A 95 -2.92 13.79 0.13
N THR A 96 -3.65 14.76 -0.44
CA THR A 96 -4.69 15.52 0.28
C THR A 96 -6.07 14.84 0.29
N LEU A 97 -6.27 13.82 -0.54
CA LEU A 97 -7.54 13.11 -0.71
C LEU A 97 -8.12 12.58 0.61
N SER A 98 -7.27 11.95 1.43
CA SER A 98 -7.67 11.43 2.75
C SER A 98 -8.15 12.55 3.69
N GLY A 99 -7.47 13.71 3.67
CA GLY A 99 -7.81 14.87 4.47
C GLY A 99 -9.15 15.50 4.07
N PHE A 100 -9.39 15.69 2.77
CA PHE A 100 -10.67 16.22 2.27
C PHE A 100 -11.86 15.34 2.64
N CYS A 101 -11.68 14.01 2.59
CA CYS A 101 -12.70 13.05 2.97
C CYS A 101 -12.78 12.77 4.47
N GLY A 102 -11.91 13.37 5.30
CA GLY A 102 -11.88 13.15 6.75
C GLY A 102 -11.51 11.71 7.15
N VAL A 103 -10.79 10.99 6.28
CA VAL A 103 -10.43 9.58 6.50
C VAL A 103 -9.05 9.48 7.13
N VAL A 104 -8.96 8.72 8.22
CA VAL A 104 -7.69 8.46 8.92
C VAL A 104 -7.19 7.06 8.54
N LEU A 105 -6.07 6.99 7.82
CA LEU A 105 -5.46 5.73 7.37
C LEU A 105 -4.40 5.17 8.35
N GLY A 106 -4.04 5.93 9.38
CA GLY A 106 -2.96 5.57 10.32
C GLY A 106 -1.55 5.77 9.76
N PHE A 107 -1.42 6.40 8.59
CA PHE A 107 -0.16 6.89 8.02
C PHE A 107 -0.45 8.13 7.16
N THR A 108 0.60 8.86 6.81
CA THR A 108 0.51 10.03 5.92
C THR A 108 0.75 9.58 4.48
N ILE A 109 -0.09 10.02 3.55
CA ILE A 109 0.16 9.84 2.12
C ILE A 109 1.01 11.03 1.66
N ASP A 110 2.29 10.80 1.38
CA ASP A 110 3.22 11.79 0.80
C ASP A 110 4.12 11.11 -0.23
N PRO A 111 4.49 11.75 -1.36
CA PRO A 111 5.38 11.17 -2.37
C PRO A 111 6.75 10.68 -1.87
N ASN A 112 7.19 11.10 -0.68
CA ASN A 112 8.44 10.67 -0.06
C ASN A 112 8.19 9.72 1.12
N THR A 113 6.96 9.23 1.29
CA THR A 113 6.63 8.27 2.35
C THR A 113 7.31 6.94 2.06
N ASP A 114 8.15 6.49 2.98
CA ASP A 114 8.66 5.13 2.96
C ASP A 114 7.77 4.25 3.84
N CYS A 115 7.00 3.38 3.17
CA CYS A 115 6.03 2.50 3.77
C CYS A 115 6.65 1.51 4.78
N ASN A 116 7.96 1.28 4.75
CA ASN A 116 8.65 0.41 5.72
C ASN A 116 8.66 1.00 7.15
N PHE A 117 8.53 2.32 7.30
CA PHE A 117 8.52 3.00 8.60
C PHE A 117 7.13 3.11 9.25
N ILE A 118 6.08 2.63 8.58
CA ILE A 118 4.74 2.54 9.18
C ILE A 118 4.79 1.49 10.30
N GLN A 119 4.12 1.81 11.42
CA GLN A 119 4.06 1.04 12.67
C GLN A 119 2.61 0.79 13.12
#